data_AF-A0A241V4P6-F1
#
_entry.id   AF-A0A241V4P6-F1
#
_cell.length_a   1.000
_cell.length_b   1.000
_cell.length_c   1.000
_cell.angle_alpha   90.00
_cell.angle_beta   90.00
_cell.angle_gamma   90.00
#
_symmetry.space_group_name_H-M   'P 1'
#
loop_
_entity.id
_entity.type
_entity.pdbx_description
1 polymer ?
#
loop_
_entity_poly.entity_id
_entity_poly.type
_entity_poly.pdbx_seq_one_letter_code
_entity_poly.pdbx_strand_id
1 'polypeptide(L)'
;MSKYLCNCGGLILPNFEAYQVGDEVNFMIQKRKSIGNGAIAVSQKAHSGKITEITGDDITVKAQVRTYKLYRFEITPKDAPGPIEYFRIGRCRCELDQKELTA
;
A
#
# COMPACT_ATOMS: atom_id res chain seq x y z
N MET A 1 4.38 -5.90 19.82
CA MET A 1 3.44 -5.96 18.68
C MET A 1 3.88 -4.93 17.65
N SER A 2 3.84 -5.24 16.35
CA SER A 2 4.12 -4.20 15.36
C SER A 2 3.06 -3.11 15.49
N LYS A 3 3.45 -1.84 15.29
CA LYS A 3 2.52 -0.70 15.35
C LYS A 3 1.37 -0.77 14.33
N TYR A 4 1.39 -1.75 13.43
CA TYR A 4 0.43 -1.96 12.37
C TYR A 4 -0.39 -3.23 12.52
N LEU A 5 -0.28 -4.00 13.60
CA LEU A 5 -1.04 -5.25 13.78
C LEU A 5 -2.09 -5.09 14.89
N CYS A 6 -3.35 -5.47 14.64
CA CYS A 6 -4.33 -5.64 15.74
C CYS A 6 -4.12 -6.95 16.47
N ASN A 7 -4.72 -7.04 17.65
CA ASN A 7 -4.85 -8.28 18.41
C ASN A 7 -5.67 -9.36 17.68
N CYS A 8 -6.44 -8.96 16.66
CA CYS A 8 -7.25 -9.82 15.80
C CYS A 8 -6.51 -10.42 14.59
N GLY A 9 -5.21 -10.15 14.43
CA GLY A 9 -4.39 -10.67 13.32
C GLY A 9 -4.45 -9.89 11.99
N GLY A 10 -5.32 -8.88 11.88
CA GLY A 10 -5.37 -7.92 10.77
C GLY A 10 -4.40 -6.74 10.90
N LEU A 11 -4.30 -5.92 9.85
CA LEU A 11 -3.45 -4.74 9.81
C LEU A 11 -4.20 -3.41 10.04
N ILE A 12 -3.62 -2.53 10.84
CA ILE A 12 -4.12 -1.17 11.06
C ILE A 12 -3.79 -0.35 9.82
N LEU A 13 -4.80 0.25 9.18
CA LEU A 13 -4.59 1.06 7.98
C LEU A 13 -3.76 2.30 8.33
N PRO A 14 -2.83 2.73 7.44
CA PRO A 14 -2.13 3.98 7.64
C PRO A 14 -3.10 5.16 7.57
N ASN A 15 -2.76 6.24 8.27
CA ASN A 15 -3.47 7.50 8.10
C ASN A 15 -3.04 8.13 6.77
N PHE A 16 -3.82 7.89 5.71
CA PHE A 16 -3.54 8.38 4.36
C PHE A 16 -3.58 9.91 4.25
N GLU A 17 -4.22 10.60 5.19
CA GLU A 17 -4.26 12.07 5.25
C GLU A 17 -3.03 12.69 5.90
N ALA A 18 -2.16 11.88 6.50
CA ALA A 18 -0.97 12.36 7.19
C ALA A 18 0.24 12.57 6.26
N TYR A 19 0.14 12.21 4.96
CA TYR A 19 1.27 12.31 4.05
C TYR A 19 1.71 13.75 3.80
N GLN A 20 3.02 13.96 3.80
CA GLN A 20 3.67 15.24 3.55
C GLN A 20 4.77 15.11 2.49
N VAL A 21 5.04 16.22 1.81
CA VAL A 21 6.22 16.30 0.93
C VAL A 21 7.46 16.06 1.79
N GLY A 22 8.26 15.09 1.38
CA GLY A 22 9.43 14.64 2.13
C GLY A 22 9.30 13.27 2.77
N ASP A 23 8.07 12.75 2.91
CA ASP A 23 7.87 11.42 3.49
C ASP A 23 8.42 10.32 2.59
N GLU A 24 8.96 9.28 3.21
CA GLU A 24 9.31 8.04 2.53
C GLU A 24 8.14 7.07 2.52
N VAL A 25 7.89 6.47 1.37
CA VAL A 25 6.74 5.58 1.14
C VAL A 25 7.15 4.33 0.38
N ASN A 26 6.42 3.24 0.62
CA ASN A 26 6.46 2.00 -0.14
C ASN A 26 5.26 1.93 -1.10
N PHE A 27 5.50 1.42 -2.32
CA PHE A 27 4.48 1.28 -3.35
C PHE A 27 4.79 0.11 -4.29
N MET A 28 3.80 -0.31 -5.06
CA MET A 28 3.92 -1.44 -6.00
C MET A 28 3.68 -0.94 -7.44
N ILE A 29 4.58 -1.29 -8.37
CA ILE A 29 4.39 -1.01 -9.78
C ILE A 29 4.07 -2.32 -10.51
N GLN A 30 2.91 -2.33 -11.16
CA GLN A 30 2.48 -3.44 -12.00
C GLN A 30 2.90 -3.21 -13.46
N LYS A 31 3.52 -4.21 -14.08
CA LYS A 31 3.78 -4.25 -15.52
C LYS A 31 2.99 -5.39 -16.13
N ARG A 32 2.25 -5.08 -17.21
CA ARG A 32 1.53 -6.04 -18.03
C ARG A 32 2.22 -6.16 -19.38
N LYS A 33 2.51 -7.38 -19.82
CA LYS A 33 3.12 -7.66 -21.12
C LYS A 33 2.32 -8.75 -21.83
N SER A 34 1.91 -8.50 -23.06
CA SER A 34 1.32 -9.54 -23.91
C SER A 34 2.37 -10.60 -24.23
N ILE A 35 2.01 -11.87 -24.09
CA ILE A 35 2.90 -13.02 -24.36
C ILE A 35 2.38 -13.92 -25.49
N GLY A 36 1.42 -13.42 -26.29
CA GLY A 36 0.81 -14.15 -27.41
C GLY A 36 -0.45 -14.94 -27.00
N ASN A 37 -1.23 -15.38 -27.98
CA ASN A 37 -2.47 -16.17 -27.81
C ASN A 37 -3.50 -15.56 -26.84
N GLY A 38 -3.57 -14.23 -26.77
CA GLY A 38 -4.47 -13.52 -25.84
C GLY A 38 -4.03 -13.56 -24.37
N ALA A 39 -2.89 -14.18 -24.05
CA ALA A 39 -2.38 -14.24 -22.68
C ALA A 39 -1.56 -13.00 -22.30
N ILE A 40 -1.68 -12.59 -21.05
CA ILE A 40 -0.98 -11.44 -20.47
C ILE A 40 -0.14 -11.91 -19.28
N ALA A 41 1.17 -11.68 -19.34
CA ALA A 41 2.04 -11.79 -18.18
C ALA A 41 1.93 -10.52 -17.33
N VAL A 42 1.60 -10.69 -16.05
CA VAL A 42 1.55 -9.62 -15.06
C VAL A 42 2.71 -9.79 -14.09
N SER A 43 3.49 -8.74 -13.90
CA SER A 43 4.53 -8.68 -12.87
C SER A 43 4.29 -7.49 -11.95
N GLN A 44 4.49 -7.68 -10.65
CA GLN A 44 4.39 -6.62 -9.66
C GLN A 44 5.73 -6.50 -8.93
N LYS A 45 6.24 -5.28 -8.80
CA LYS A 45 7.51 -5.02 -8.13
C LYS A 45 7.32 -4.00 -7.02
N ALA A 46 7.86 -4.31 -5.85
CA ALA A 46 7.93 -3.40 -4.73
C ALA A 46 9.00 -2.33 -4.96
N HIS A 47 8.65 -1.10 -4.60
CA HIS A 47 9.50 0.07 -4.69
C HIS A 47 9.34 0.91 -3.43
N SER A 48 10.34 1.74 -3.16
CA SER A 48 10.23 2.83 -2.21
C SER A 48 10.79 4.11 -2.80
N GLY A 49 10.33 5.23 -2.29
CA GLY A 49 10.76 6.55 -2.72
C GLY A 49 10.28 7.63 -1.77
N LYS A 50 10.58 8.87 -2.12
CA LYS A 50 10.26 10.07 -1.34
C LYS A 50 9.18 10.88 -2.05
N ILE A 51 8.16 11.33 -1.33
CA ILE A 51 7.13 12.21 -1.86
C ILE A 51 7.75 13.56 -2.21
N THR A 52 7.53 14.02 -3.44
CA THR A 52 8.01 15.32 -3.95
C THR A 52 6.89 16.32 -4.21
N GLU A 53 5.65 15.86 -4.38
CA GLU A 53 4.49 16.70 -4.64
C GLU A 53 3.20 15.97 -4.22
N ILE A 54 2.21 16.72 -3.72
CA ILE A 54 0.88 16.24 -3.39
C ILE A 54 -0.13 17.22 -3.99
N THR A 55 -1.01 16.73 -4.87
CA THR A 55 -2.08 17.52 -5.51
C THR A 55 -3.40 16.77 -5.36
N GLY A 56 -4.16 17.10 -4.32
CA GLY A 56 -5.33 16.31 -3.92
C GLY A 56 -4.88 14.90 -3.53
N ASP A 57 -5.38 13.89 -4.24
CA ASP A 57 -5.01 12.49 -4.04
C ASP A 57 -3.89 12.00 -4.97
N ASP A 58 -3.46 12.83 -5.93
CA ASP A 58 -2.32 12.51 -6.79
C ASP A 58 -1.02 12.82 -6.05
N ILE A 59 -0.18 11.81 -5.88
CA ILE A 59 1.10 11.90 -5.18
C ILE A 59 2.24 11.60 -6.16
N THR A 60 3.15 12.55 -6.28
CA THR A 60 4.39 12.36 -7.04
C THR A 60 5.48 11.83 -6.11
N VAL A 61 6.02 10.65 -6.42
CA VAL A 61 7.06 9.98 -5.64
C VAL A 61 8.33 9.82 -6.47
N LYS A 62 9.45 10.34 -5.96
CA LYS A 62 10.78 10.12 -6.52
C LYS A 62 11.40 8.85 -5.92
N ALA A 63 11.56 7.83 -6.76
CA ALA A 63 12.39 6.67 -6.45
C ALA A 63 13.80 6.85 -7.03
N GLN A 64 14.70 5.92 -6.70
CA GLN A 64 16.12 5.98 -7.07
C GLN A 64 16.37 6.27 -8.56
N VAL A 65 15.59 5.67 -9.46
CA VAL A 65 15.80 5.78 -10.91
C VAL A 65 14.72 6.60 -11.61
N ARG A 66 13.48 6.64 -11.08
CA ARG A 66 12.30 7.18 -11.77
C ARG A 66 11.42 7.96 -10.83
N THR A 67 10.61 8.84 -11.39
CA THR A 67 9.51 9.50 -10.70
C THR A 67 8.21 8.82 -11.09
N TYR A 68 7.32 8.60 -10.13
CA TYR A 68 6.02 7.97 -10.31
C TYR A 68 4.93 8.91 -9.87
N LYS A 69 3.80 8.93 -10.58
CA LYS A 69 2.54 9.52 -10.12
C LYS A 69 1.66 8.36 -9.66
N LEU A 70 1.23 8.42 -8.41
CA LEU A 70 0.51 7.35 -7.72
C LEU A 70 -0.70 7.96 -7.02
N TYR A 71 -1.74 7.15 -6.84
CA TYR A 71 -2.88 7.56 -6.04
C TYR A 71 -2.56 7.39 -4.55
N ARG A 72 -3.11 8.26 -3.70
CA ARG A 72 -2.88 8.29 -2.24
C ARG A 72 -3.02 6.93 -1.55
N PHE A 73 -3.96 6.11 -2.00
CA PHE A 73 -4.23 4.80 -1.41
C PHE A 73 -3.42 3.63 -2.04
N GLU A 74 -2.55 3.92 -3.01
CA GLU A 74 -1.63 2.94 -3.62
C GLU A 74 -0.26 2.91 -2.93
N ILE A 75 -0.03 3.80 -1.96
CA ILE A 75 1.21 3.92 -1.21
C ILE A 75 0.98 3.71 0.28
N THR A 76 2.05 3.29 0.95
CA THR A 76 2.08 3.05 2.41
C THR A 76 3.32 3.74 2.99
N PRO A 77 3.31 4.17 4.26
CA PRO A 77 4.51 4.70 4.91
C PRO A 77 5.70 3.72 4.82
N LYS A 78 6.93 4.22 4.77
CA LYS A 78 8.14 3.39 4.60
C LYS A 78 8.28 2.29 5.64
N ASP A 79 7.84 2.54 6.85
CA ASP A 79 7.91 1.64 7.99
C ASP A 79 6.62 0.81 8.20
N ALA A 80 5.61 1.00 7.35
CA ALA A 80 4.40 0.19 7.30
C ALA A 80 4.60 -1.06 6.43
N PRO A 81 3.78 -2.11 6.65
CA PRO A 81 3.61 -3.17 5.67
C PRO A 81 3.32 -2.58 4.30
N GLY A 82 3.85 -3.19 3.25
CA GLY A 82 3.63 -2.70 1.89
C GLY A 82 2.17 -2.91 1.45
N PRO A 83 1.80 -2.31 0.30
CA PRO A 83 0.44 -2.45 -0.21
C PRO A 83 0.00 -3.90 -0.44
N ILE A 84 0.95 -4.79 -0.77
CA ILE A 84 0.65 -6.21 -0.98
C ILE A 84 0.38 -6.97 0.33
N GLU A 85 1.04 -6.59 1.41
CA GLU A 85 0.77 -7.14 2.75
C GLU A 85 -0.64 -6.73 3.22
N TYR A 86 -1.03 -5.47 3.01
CA TYR A 86 -2.39 -5.00 3.29
C TYR A 86 -3.45 -5.73 2.47
N PHE A 87 -3.14 -6.09 1.22
CA PHE A 87 -4.03 -6.90 0.38
C PHE A 87 -4.14 -8.34 0.89
N ARG A 88 -3.03 -8.96 1.34
CA ARG A 88 -2.98 -10.37 1.74
C ARG A 88 -3.54 -10.62 3.14
N ILE A 89 -3.15 -9.79 4.11
CA ILE A 89 -3.54 -9.95 5.52
C ILE A 89 -4.91 -9.28 5.77
N GLY A 90 -5.19 -8.20 5.06
CA GLY A 90 -6.40 -7.42 5.24
C GLY A 90 -6.33 -6.47 6.43
N ARG A 91 -7.36 -5.61 6.53
CA ARG A 91 -7.49 -4.63 7.61
C ARG A 91 -8.03 -5.26 8.90
N CYS A 92 -7.76 -4.61 10.03
CA CYS A 92 -8.36 -4.96 11.32
C CYS A 92 -9.89 -4.98 11.24
N ARG A 93 -10.51 -6.03 11.81
CA ARG A 93 -11.97 -6.18 11.95
C ARG A 93 -12.38 -6.74 13.32
N CYS A 94 -11.68 -6.33 14.40
CA CYS A 94 -11.89 -6.86 15.76
C CYS A 94 -13.37 -6.86 16.21
N GLU A 95 -14.15 -5.88 15.78
CA GLU A 95 -15.57 -5.73 16.15
C GLU A 95 -16.47 -6.84 15.55
N LEU A 96 -16.05 -7.45 14.44
CA LEU A 96 -16.77 -8.59 13.84
C LEU A 96 -16.45 -9.89 14.58
N ASP A 97 -15.20 -10.10 14.97
CA ASP A 97 -14.79 -11.26 15.77
C ASP A 97 -15.53 -11.27 17.13
N GLN A 98 -15.74 -10.10 17.72
CA GLN A 98 -16.54 -9.97 18.96
C GLN A 98 -17.99 -10.41 18.77
N LYS A 99 -18.59 -10.15 17.61
CA LYS A 99 -19.97 -10.57 17.32
C LYS A 99 -20.09 -12.08 17.11
N GLU A 100 -19.11 -12.72 16.46
CA GLU A 100 -19.11 -14.19 16.28
C GLU A 100 -18.87 -14.96 17.58
N LEU A 101 -18.20 -14.36 18.57
CA LEU A 101 -18.00 -14.96 19.90
C LEU A 101 -19.22 -14.82 20.84
N THR A 102 -20.17 -13.95 20.49
CA THR A 102 -21.40 -13.71 21.27
C THR A 102 -22.67 -14.26 20.62
N ALA A 103 -22.56 -14.89 19.45
CA ALA A 103 -23.67 -15.49 18.70
C ALA A 103 -23.80 -16.99 18.98
#